data_AF-A0A660M5G1-F1
#
_entry.id   AF-A0A660M5G1-F1
#
_cell.length_a   1.000
_cell.length_b   1.000
_cell.length_c   1.000
_cell.angle_alpha   90.00
_cell.angle_beta   90.00
_cell.angle_gamma   90.00
#
_symmetry.space_group_name_H-M   'P 1'
#
loop_
_entity.id
_entity.type
_entity.pdbx_description
1 polymer ?
#
loop_
_entity_poly.entity_id
_entity_poly.type
_entity_poly.pdbx_seq_one_letter_code
_entity_poly.pdbx_strand_id
1 'polypeptide(L)'
;YRKDIPELLQASDLYVSTSKQEGLPVNILEAMMGRMPIVALECRGVAELLSLVGATPARDMQTFRATVQYYKKHRSLHREKDAIQSALSRYTTPNIMKNMRQLYEYEGEAAR
;
A
#
# COMPACT_ATOMS: atom_id res chain seq x y z
N TYR A 1 -20.27 2.40 5.69
CA TYR A 1 -19.03 3.05 6.14
C TYR A 1 -18.58 2.39 7.45
N ARG A 2 -17.32 1.98 7.56
CA ARG A 2 -16.77 1.24 8.71
C ARG A 2 -15.75 2.13 9.43
N LYS A 3 -15.81 2.22 10.75
CA LYS A 3 -14.99 3.15 11.56
C LYS A 3 -13.92 2.44 12.39
N ASP A 4 -14.07 1.13 12.58
CA ASP A 4 -13.26 0.23 13.41
C ASP A 4 -12.04 -0.36 12.68
N ILE A 5 -11.76 0.07 11.44
CA ILE A 5 -10.60 -0.42 10.67
C ILE A 5 -9.27 -0.12 11.38
N PRO A 6 -9.02 1.11 11.90
CA PRO A 6 -7.77 1.40 12.61
C PRO A 6 -7.53 0.47 13.81
N GLU A 7 -8.56 0.20 14.60
CA GLU A 7 -8.52 -0.66 15.78
C GLU A 7 -8.21 -2.11 15.39
N LEU A 8 -8.82 -2.62 14.32
CA LEU A 8 -8.54 -3.97 13.84
C LEU A 8 -7.14 -4.11 13.25
N LEU A 9 -6.66 -3.11 12.53
CA LEU A 9 -5.29 -3.10 12.02
C LEU A 9 -4.28 -3.08 13.18
N GLN A 10 -4.53 -2.29 14.23
CA GLN A 10 -3.69 -2.28 15.43
C GLN A 10 -3.71 -3.61 16.19
N ALA A 11 -4.85 -4.31 16.23
CA ALA A 11 -4.97 -5.62 16.87
C ALA A 11 -4.37 -6.77 16.04
N SER A 12 -3.96 -6.51 14.79
CA SER A 12 -3.50 -7.52 13.84
C SER A 12 -1.97 -7.54 13.71
N ASP A 13 -1.42 -8.72 13.46
CA ASP A 13 0.03 -8.91 13.29
C ASP A 13 0.48 -8.83 11.82
N LEU A 14 -0.43 -9.05 10.87
CA LEU A 14 -0.12 -9.20 9.45
C LEU A 14 -1.31 -8.82 8.58
N TYR A 15 -1.08 -8.00 7.55
CA TYR A 15 -2.06 -7.73 6.51
C TYR A 15 -1.82 -8.66 5.33
N VAL A 16 -2.91 -9.26 4.82
CA VAL A 16 -2.86 -10.15 3.66
C VAL A 16 -3.87 -9.74 2.58
N SER A 17 -3.50 -9.88 1.31
CA SER A 17 -4.43 -9.70 0.19
C SER A 17 -4.15 -10.68 -0.96
N THR A 18 -5.21 -11.30 -1.46
CA THR A 18 -5.17 -12.19 -2.64
C THR A 18 -5.96 -11.62 -3.81
N SER A 19 -6.12 -10.30 -3.87
CA SER A 19 -6.82 -9.63 -4.97
C SER A 19 -6.16 -9.95 -6.32
N LYS A 20 -6.97 -10.24 -7.34
CA LYS A 20 -6.48 -10.48 -8.72
C LYS A 20 -6.22 -9.19 -9.48
N GLN A 21 -6.94 -8.12 -9.15
CA GLN A 21 -6.84 -6.83 -9.83
C GLN A 21 -7.21 -5.70 -8.86
N GLU A 22 -6.37 -4.69 -8.78
CA GLU A 22 -6.56 -3.47 -8.00
C GLU A 22 -5.98 -2.28 -8.79
N GLY A 23 -6.68 -1.15 -8.76
CA GLY A 23 -6.14 0.12 -9.27
C GLY A 23 -5.25 0.78 -8.24
N LEU A 24 -5.87 1.39 -7.22
CA LEU A 24 -5.21 1.89 -6.02
C LEU A 24 -5.76 1.15 -4.80
N PRO A 25 -5.08 0.13 -4.29
CA PRO A 25 -5.55 -0.61 -3.14
C PRO A 25 -5.40 0.23 -1.86
N VAL A 26 -6.44 1.01 -1.52
CA VAL A 26 -6.48 1.88 -0.33
C VAL A 26 -6.28 1.08 0.95
N ASN A 27 -6.76 -0.16 0.99
CA ASN A 27 -6.54 -1.08 2.11
C ASN A 27 -5.04 -1.35 2.40
N ILE A 28 -4.17 -1.33 1.39
CA ILE A 28 -2.72 -1.43 1.57
C ILE A 28 -2.15 -0.13 2.14
N LEU A 29 -2.65 1.03 1.71
CA LEU A 29 -2.28 2.31 2.31
C LEU A 29 -2.69 2.36 3.80
N GLU A 30 -3.87 1.85 4.14
CA GLU A 30 -4.34 1.71 5.52
C GLU A 30 -3.43 0.78 6.33
N ALA A 31 -3.06 -0.39 5.79
CA ALA A 31 -2.12 -1.30 6.43
C ALA A 31 -0.72 -0.68 6.61
N MET A 32 -0.26 0.12 5.64
CA MET A 32 0.99 0.90 5.74
C MET A 32 0.91 1.95 6.85
N MET A 33 -0.21 2.67 6.99
CA MET A 33 -0.45 3.59 8.11
C MET A 33 -0.41 2.87 9.46
N GLY A 34 -1.00 1.66 9.51
CA GLY A 34 -0.91 0.76 10.67
C GLY A 34 0.48 0.14 10.89
N ARG A 35 1.46 0.41 10.01
CA ARG A 35 2.83 -0.13 10.05
C ARG A 35 2.88 -1.66 10.08
N MET A 36 1.89 -2.29 9.49
CA MET A 36 1.79 -3.73 9.45
C MET A 36 2.69 -4.32 8.36
N PRO A 37 3.29 -5.50 8.59
CA PRO A 37 3.79 -6.30 7.50
C PRO A 37 2.67 -6.59 6.50
N ILE A 38 2.98 -6.52 5.20
CA ILE A 38 2.02 -6.73 4.11
C ILE A 38 2.51 -7.89 3.26
N VAL A 39 1.65 -8.88 3.08
CA VAL A 39 1.82 -9.98 2.12
C VAL A 39 0.66 -9.95 1.14
N ALA A 40 0.93 -9.63 -0.11
CA ALA A 40 -0.10 -9.51 -1.13
C ALA A 40 0.30 -10.28 -2.39
N LEU A 41 -0.68 -10.86 -3.09
CA LEU A 41 -0.46 -11.37 -4.45
C LEU A 41 -0.17 -10.22 -5.41
N GLU A 42 0.66 -10.49 -6.40
CA GLU A 42 1.06 -9.52 -7.40
C GLU A 42 -0.12 -9.13 -8.28
N CYS A 43 -0.43 -7.83 -8.26
CA CYS A 43 -1.17 -7.14 -9.30
C CYS A 43 -0.58 -5.73 -9.43
N ARG A 44 -0.91 -5.02 -10.51
CA ARG A 44 -0.27 -3.75 -10.85
C ARG A 44 -0.26 -2.73 -9.69
N GLY A 45 -1.43 -2.41 -9.14
CA GLY A 45 -1.54 -1.43 -8.05
C GLY A 45 -0.79 -1.85 -6.77
N VAL A 46 -0.78 -3.15 -6.47
CA VAL A 46 -0.03 -3.71 -5.33
C VAL A 46 1.47 -3.57 -5.54
N ALA A 47 1.98 -3.94 -6.71
CA ALA A 47 3.41 -3.86 -7.03
C ALA A 47 3.90 -2.41 -7.00
N GLU A 48 3.12 -1.49 -7.59
CA GLU A 48 3.40 -0.06 -7.57
C GLU A 48 3.53 0.46 -6.12
N LEU A 49 2.54 0.19 -5.24
CA LEU A 49 2.61 0.64 -3.85
C LEU A 49 3.75 -0.01 -3.05
N LEU A 50 3.92 -1.33 -3.13
CA LEU A 50 4.92 -2.03 -2.33
C LEU A 50 6.35 -1.63 -2.70
N SER A 51 6.61 -1.33 -3.98
CA SER A 51 7.91 -0.86 -4.43
C SER A 51 8.36 0.45 -3.76
N LEU A 52 7.42 1.32 -3.36
CA LEU A 52 7.72 2.59 -2.68
C LEU A 52 8.33 2.39 -1.29
N VAL A 53 8.14 1.22 -0.71
CA VAL A 53 8.62 0.86 0.63
C VAL A 53 9.63 -0.30 0.58
N GLY A 54 10.23 -0.54 -0.59
CA GLY A 54 11.26 -1.57 -0.78
C GLY A 54 10.73 -3.00 -0.64
N ALA A 55 9.45 -3.23 -0.92
CA ALA A 55 8.82 -4.52 -0.80
C ALA A 55 8.30 -5.08 -2.13
N THR A 56 8.22 -6.40 -2.20
CA THR A 56 7.81 -7.12 -3.40
C THR A 56 6.58 -7.98 -3.09
N PRO A 57 5.52 -7.94 -3.92
CA PRO A 57 4.40 -8.86 -3.77
C PRO A 57 4.80 -10.31 -4.11
N ALA A 58 3.98 -11.25 -3.67
CA ALA A 58 4.12 -12.66 -4.04
C ALA A 58 3.59 -12.89 -5.45
N ARG A 59 4.41 -13.49 -6.33
CA ARG A 59 4.04 -13.76 -7.73
C ARG A 59 3.04 -14.92 -7.89
N ASP A 60 3.00 -15.80 -6.90
CA ASP A 60 2.13 -16.98 -6.90
C ASP A 60 1.70 -17.35 -5.47
N MET A 61 0.76 -18.28 -5.38
CA MET A 61 0.22 -18.77 -4.12
C MET A 61 1.26 -19.52 -3.27
N GLN A 62 2.27 -20.13 -3.89
CA GLN A 62 3.31 -20.86 -3.17
C GLN A 62 4.20 -19.90 -2.39
N THR A 63 4.66 -18.85 -3.07
CA THR A 63 5.43 -17.74 -2.50
C THR A 63 4.62 -17.03 -1.43
N PHE A 64 3.35 -16.71 -1.73
CA PHE A 64 2.45 -16.06 -0.78
C PHE A 64 2.35 -16.86 0.53
N ARG A 65 2.08 -18.17 0.43
CA ARG A 65 1.99 -19.06 1.60
C ARG A 65 3.30 -19.10 2.38
N ALA A 66 4.43 -19.21 1.70
CA ALA A 66 5.75 -19.23 2.34
C ALA A 66 6.01 -17.92 3.10
N THR A 67 5.68 -16.77 2.51
CA THR A 67 5.85 -15.47 3.15
C THR A 67 4.92 -15.29 4.36
N VAL A 68 3.65 -15.71 4.28
CA VAL A 68 2.74 -15.70 5.45
C VAL A 68 3.30 -16.58 6.58
N GLN A 69 3.77 -17.78 6.27
CA GLN A 69 4.38 -18.68 7.26
C GLN A 69 5.65 -18.09 7.87
N TYR A 70 6.44 -17.36 7.09
CA TYR A 70 7.62 -16.67 7.57
C TYR A 70 7.26 -15.59 8.60
N TYR A 71 6.31 -14.70 8.29
CA TYR A 71 5.88 -13.65 9.23
C TYR A 71 5.18 -14.22 10.47
N LYS A 72 4.45 -15.33 10.35
CA LYS A 72 3.88 -16.04 11.50
C LYS A 72 4.96 -16.49 12.50
N LYS A 73 6.15 -16.85 12.01
CA LYS A 73 7.29 -17.28 12.86
C LYS A 73 8.15 -16.12 13.35
N HIS A 74 8.18 -14.99 12.63
CA HIS A 74 9.04 -13.85 12.91
C HIS A 74 8.19 -12.59 13.13
N ARG A 75 7.61 -12.48 14.34
CA ARG A 75 6.58 -11.49 14.72
C ARG A 75 7.06 -10.02 14.76
N SER A 76 8.23 -9.69 14.21
CA SER A 76 8.93 -8.43 14.50
C SER A 76 9.77 -7.88 13.35
N LEU A 77 9.19 -7.78 12.15
CA LEU A 77 9.80 -7.01 11.06
C LEU A 77 9.04 -5.70 10.88
N HIS A 78 9.49 -4.67 11.59
CA HIS A 78 9.09 -3.31 11.28
C HIS A 78 9.85 -2.85 10.04
N ARG A 79 9.11 -2.49 8.98
CA ARG A 79 9.70 -1.81 7.83
C ARG A 79 10.14 -0.39 8.22
N GLU A 80 11.08 0.14 7.45
CA GLU A 80 11.65 1.47 7.63
C GLU A 80 10.55 2.55 7.65
N LYS A 81 10.50 3.34 8.72
CA LYS A 81 9.43 4.32 8.97
C LYS A 81 9.41 5.42 7.90
N ASP A 82 10.58 5.82 7.43
CA ASP A 82 10.74 6.95 6.52
C ASP A 82 10.23 6.62 5.11
N ALA A 83 10.48 5.40 4.63
CA ALA A 83 9.95 4.94 3.35
C ALA A 83 8.42 4.89 3.34
N ILE A 84 7.80 4.41 4.41
CA ILE A 84 6.34 4.39 4.57
C ILE A 84 5.77 5.80 4.58
N GLN A 85 6.35 6.70 5.38
CA GLN A 85 5.88 8.08 5.48
C GLN A 85 5.98 8.81 4.12
N SER A 86 7.08 8.60 3.42
CA SER A 86 7.29 9.14 2.07
C SER A 86 6.24 8.60 1.09
N ALA A 87 6.03 7.28 1.07
CA ALA A 87 5.03 6.65 0.21
C ALA A 87 3.62 7.19 0.47
N LEU A 88 3.19 7.24 1.73
CA LEU A 88 1.86 7.73 2.12
C LEU A 88 1.64 9.20 1.75
N SER A 89 2.66 10.05 1.88
CA SER A 89 2.55 11.47 1.57
C SER A 89 2.08 11.70 0.12
N ARG A 90 2.49 10.86 -0.83
CA ARG A 90 2.14 10.96 -2.26
C ARG A 90 0.64 10.79 -2.52
N TYR A 91 -0.07 10.06 -1.66
CA TYR A 91 -1.47 9.70 -1.83
C TYR A 91 -2.42 10.47 -0.89
N THR A 92 -1.93 11.53 -0.24
CA THR A 92 -2.78 12.41 0.58
C THR A 92 -3.68 13.27 -0.30
N THR A 93 -4.90 13.56 0.17
CA THR A 93 -5.85 14.42 -0.54
C THR A 93 -5.24 15.76 -0.98
N PRO A 94 -4.49 16.50 -0.15
CA PRO A 94 -3.86 17.75 -0.57
C PRO A 94 -2.89 17.57 -1.75
N ASN A 95 -2.07 16.52 -1.74
CA ASN A 95 -1.11 16.26 -2.82
C ASN A 95 -1.80 15.79 -4.10
N ILE A 96 -2.81 14.94 -4.00
CA ILE A 96 -3.62 14.53 -5.16
C ILE A 96 -4.32 15.76 -5.77
N MET A 97 -4.94 16.62 -4.96
CA MET A 97 -5.59 17.84 -5.44
C MET A 97 -4.59 18.80 -6.11
N LYS A 98 -3.37 18.93 -5.56
CA LYS A 98 -2.29 19.70 -6.18
C LYS A 98 -1.91 19.13 -7.54
N ASN A 99 -1.68 17.82 -7.64
CA ASN A 99 -1.29 17.16 -8.88
C ASN A 99 -2.39 17.27 -9.95
N MET A 100 -3.65 17.09 -9.57
CA MET A 100 -4.80 17.24 -10.48
C MET A 100 -4.89 18.66 -11.02
N ARG A 101 -4.77 19.68 -10.15
CA ARG A 101 -4.78 21.09 -10.57
C ARG A 101 -3.69 21.36 -11.61
N GLN A 102 -2.46 20.94 -11.35
CA GLN A 102 -1.33 21.16 -12.26
C GLN A 102 -1.56 20.50 -13.63
N LEU A 103 -2.15 19.30 -13.66
CA LEU A 103 -2.45 18.61 -14.92
C LEU A 103 -3.48 19.40 -15.75
N TYR A 104 -4.58 19.84 -15.14
CA TYR A 104 -5.63 20.58 -15.85
C TYR A 104 -5.19 21.99 -16.26
N GLU A 105 -4.36 22.66 -15.45
CA GLU A 105 -3.77 23.95 -15.83
C GLU A 105 -2.83 23.80 -17.04
N TYR A 106 -1.99 22.76 -17.04
CA TYR A 106 -1.08 22.47 -18.15
C TYR A 106 -1.81 22.11 -19.46
N GLU A 107 -2.83 21.25 -19.42
CA GLU A 107 -3.60 20.93 -20.63
C GLU A 107 -4.43 22.11 -21.13
N GLY A 108 -4.90 22.98 -20.22
CA GLY A 108 -5.58 24.22 -20.59
C GLY A 108 -4.68 25.26 -21.26
N GLU A 109 -3.37 25.24 -20.98
CA GLU A 109 -2.35 26.05 -21.65
C GLU A 109 -1.88 25.44 -22.97
N ALA A 110 -1.71 24.12 -23.04
CA ALA A 110 -1.29 23.42 -24.27
C ALA A 110 -2.38 23.36 -25.37
N ALA A 111 -3.65 23.56 -25.00
CA ALA A 111 -4.79 23.61 -25.91
C ALA A 111 -5.10 25.04 -26.44
N ARG A 112 -4.32 26.05 -26.05
CA ARG A 112 -4.40 27.44 -26.54
C ARG A 112 -3.28 27.72 -27.55
#